data_AF-A0A1I0K5Q2-F1
#
_entry.id   AF-A0A1I0K5Q2-F1
#
_cell.length_a   1.000
_cell.length_b   1.000
_cell.length_c   1.000
_cell.angle_alpha   90.00
_cell.angle_beta   90.00
_cell.angle_gamma   90.00
#
_symmetry.space_group_name_H-M   'P 1'
#
loop_
_entity.id
_entity.type
_entity.pdbx_description
1 polymer ?
#
loop_
_entity_poly.entity_id
_entity_poly.type
_entity_poly.pdbx_seq_one_letter_code
_entity_poly.pdbx_strand_id
1 'polypeptide(L)'
;MYYIKDAKVRRMTDFDGAPCAEVGVLPGAVGDLPLLVYIVEDRREDGYEIVRILTNDADESSDWFDNNMHNAFEDVTASAFPGSVVMSPEDERFKFQRELLMFGNLKKELEQRFRAYL
;
A
#
# COMPACT_ATOMS: atom_id res chain seq x y z
N MET A 1 13.26 6.43 -0.60
CA MET A 1 12.22 6.52 0.44
C MET A 1 11.03 7.24 -0.16
N TYR A 2 9.87 6.58 -0.19
CA TYR A 2 8.66 7.15 -0.77
C TYR A 2 8.15 8.34 0.05
N TYR A 3 7.77 9.42 -0.63
CA TYR A 3 6.86 10.43 -0.09
C TYR A 3 5.51 10.25 -0.77
N ILE A 4 4.43 10.20 0.01
CA ILE A 4 3.08 9.89 -0.49
C ILE A 4 2.44 11.16 -1.02
N LYS A 5 2.17 11.20 -2.33
CA LYS A 5 1.43 12.28 -3.00
C LYS A 5 -0.07 12.05 -2.92
N ASP A 6 -0.51 10.81 -3.08
CA ASP A 6 -1.91 10.39 -2.95
C ASP A 6 -2.01 8.94 -2.47
N ALA A 7 -3.10 8.62 -1.75
CA ALA A 7 -3.40 7.27 -1.32
C ALA A 7 -4.90 7.06 -1.11
N LYS A 8 -5.42 5.90 -1.54
CA LYS A 8 -6.84 5.57 -1.46
C LYS A 8 -7.07 4.07 -1.34
N VAL A 9 -8.06 3.67 -0.54
CA VAL A 9 -8.53 2.27 -0.53
C VAL A 9 -9.28 2.01 -1.84
N ARG A 10 -8.80 1.05 -2.65
CA ARG A 10 -9.44 0.66 -3.90
C ARG A 10 -10.60 -0.29 -3.65
N ARG A 11 -10.31 -1.39 -2.95
CA ARG A 11 -11.29 -2.44 -2.65
C ARG A 11 -10.87 -3.26 -1.43
N MET A 12 -11.83 -4.01 -0.89
CA MET A 12 -11.56 -5.13 -0.01
C MET A 12 -11.40 -6.41 -0.85
N THR A 13 -10.55 -7.30 -0.39
CA THR A 13 -10.24 -8.61 -0.99
C THR A 13 -9.85 -9.58 0.13
N ASP A 14 -9.50 -10.81 -0.24
CA ASP A 14 -8.86 -11.77 0.65
C ASP A 14 -7.38 -11.92 0.29
N PHE A 15 -6.53 -12.00 1.31
CA PHE A 15 -5.12 -12.34 1.20
C PHE A 15 -4.83 -13.49 2.16
N ASP A 16 -4.47 -14.66 1.62
CA ASP A 16 -4.20 -15.88 2.38
C ASP A 16 -5.34 -16.26 3.37
N GLY A 17 -6.59 -16.07 2.95
CA GLY A 17 -7.78 -16.37 3.76
C GLY A 17 -8.10 -15.35 4.85
N ALA A 18 -7.40 -14.22 4.89
CA ALA A 18 -7.71 -13.09 5.76
C ALA A 18 -8.28 -11.90 4.97
N PRO A 19 -9.25 -11.16 5.52
CA PRO A 19 -9.67 -9.87 4.97
C PRO A 19 -8.46 -8.96 4.73
N CYS A 20 -8.45 -8.32 3.57
CA CYS A 20 -7.35 -7.47 3.14
C CYS A 20 -7.89 -6.25 2.37
N ALA A 21 -7.35 -5.08 2.69
CA ALA A 21 -7.58 -3.87 1.93
C ALA A 21 -6.49 -3.71 0.88
N GLU A 22 -6.91 -3.52 -0.37
CA GLU A 22 -6.02 -3.13 -1.46
C GLU A 22 -6.00 -1.60 -1.52
N VAL A 23 -4.85 -1.01 -1.21
CA VAL A 23 -4.63 0.44 -1.16
C VAL A 23 -3.73 0.85 -2.31
N GLY A 24 -4.22 1.76 -3.12
CA GLY A 24 -3.36 2.42 -4.09
C GLY A 24 -2.55 3.54 -3.43
N VAL A 25 -1.27 3.65 -3.77
CA VAL A 25 -0.39 4.76 -3.39
C VAL A 25 0.29 5.36 -4.62
N LEU A 26 0.23 6.69 -4.77
CA LEU A 26 1.05 7.47 -5.69
C LEU A 26 2.23 8.09 -4.95
N PRO A 27 3.46 7.68 -5.26
CA PRO A 27 4.64 8.41 -4.83
C PRO A 27 4.71 9.82 -5.44
N GLY A 28 5.38 10.73 -4.74
CA GLY A 28 5.58 12.11 -5.19
C GLY A 28 6.90 12.40 -5.90
N ALA A 29 7.86 11.46 -5.88
CA ALA A 29 9.13 11.63 -6.58
C ALA A 29 8.96 11.34 -8.07
N VAL A 30 9.66 12.11 -8.91
CA VAL A 30 9.60 11.94 -10.37
C VAL A 30 10.25 10.61 -10.75
N GLY A 31 9.50 9.77 -11.48
CA GLY A 31 9.95 8.44 -11.92
C GLY A 31 9.68 7.31 -10.93
N ASP A 32 9.11 7.58 -9.75
CA ASP A 32 8.62 6.51 -8.88
C ASP A 32 7.30 5.96 -9.42
N LEU A 33 7.23 4.64 -9.58
CA LEU A 33 6.05 3.95 -10.06
C LEU A 33 4.95 3.90 -8.97
N PRO A 34 3.66 3.92 -9.36
CA PRO A 34 2.55 3.67 -8.44
C PRO A 34 2.71 2.35 -7.69
N LEU A 35 2.25 2.32 -6.44
CA LEU A 35 2.26 1.14 -5.59
C LEU A 35 0.84 0.67 -5.31
N LEU A 36 0.67 -0.65 -5.27
CA LEU A 36 -0.52 -1.32 -4.78
C LEU A 36 -0.17 -2.06 -3.50
N VAL A 37 -0.62 -1.54 -2.38
CA VAL A 37 -0.26 -1.99 -1.03
C VAL A 37 -1.42 -2.80 -0.46
N TYR A 38 -1.14 -4.04 -0.08
CA TYR A 38 -2.10 -4.94 0.54
C TYR A 38 -1.93 -4.82 2.05
N ILE A 39 -3.01 -4.45 2.73
CA ILE A 39 -3.03 -4.21 4.17
C ILE A 39 -4.00 -5.18 4.82
N VAL A 40 -3.62 -5.77 5.94
CA VAL A 40 -4.51 -6.58 6.79
C VAL A 40 -4.66 -5.91 8.16
N GLU A 41 -5.73 -6.22 8.88
CA GLU A 41 -5.78 -5.92 10.32
C GLU A 41 -4.73 -6.78 11.04
N ASP A 42 -3.86 -6.13 11.79
CA ASP A 42 -3.02 -6.85 12.74
C ASP A 42 -3.95 -7.33 13.86
N ARG A 43 -3.95 -8.64 14.14
CA ARG A 43 -4.77 -9.22 15.21
C ARG A 43 -4.07 -9.20 16.57
N ARG A 44 -2.77 -8.90 16.59
CA ARG A 44 -1.93 -8.84 17.80
C ARG A 44 -1.89 -7.43 18.38
N GLU A 45 -1.95 -6.43 17.51
CA GLU A 45 -1.99 -5.01 17.85
C GLU A 45 -3.24 -4.37 17.26
N ASP A 46 -3.83 -3.37 17.91
CA ASP A 46 -4.96 -2.61 17.34
C ASP A 46 -4.46 -1.72 16.18
N GLY A 47 -4.21 -2.35 15.03
CA GLY A 47 -3.41 -1.78 13.97
C GLY A 47 -3.56 -2.47 12.62
N TYR A 48 -2.68 -2.08 11.70
CA TYR A 48 -2.68 -2.52 10.31
C TYR A 48 -1.27 -2.93 9.90
N GLU A 49 -1.16 -3.99 9.12
CA GLU A 49 0.11 -4.49 8.60
C GLU A 49 0.10 -4.54 7.07
N ILE A 50 1.19 -4.08 6.44
CA ILE A 50 1.40 -4.23 4.99
C ILE A 50 1.91 -5.65 4.70
N VAL A 51 1.13 -6.49 4.01
CA VAL A 51 1.52 -7.89 3.72
C VAL A 51 2.08 -8.11 2.32
N ARG A 52 1.80 -7.18 1.39
CA ARG A 52 2.33 -7.23 0.02
C ARG A 52 2.38 -5.82 -0.59
N ILE A 53 3.38 -5.58 -1.43
CA ILE A 53 3.51 -4.38 -2.25
C ILE A 53 3.74 -4.81 -3.69
N LEU A 54 2.86 -4.36 -4.56
CA LEU A 54 3.02 -4.52 -6.01
C LEU A 54 3.29 -3.17 -6.66
N THR A 55 3.98 -3.17 -7.80
CA THR A 55 4.13 -1.99 -8.66
C THR A 55 3.84 -2.35 -10.11
N ASN A 56 3.59 -1.36 -10.95
CA ASN A 56 3.34 -1.56 -12.38
C ASN A 56 3.84 -0.35 -13.17
N ASP A 57 4.55 -0.61 -14.26
CA ASP A 57 5.06 0.37 -15.23
C ASP A 57 4.04 0.68 -16.35
N ALA A 58 2.76 0.33 -16.14
CA ALA A 58 1.70 0.64 -17.08
C ALA A 58 1.44 2.15 -17.10
N ASP A 59 2.00 2.79 -18.15
CA ASP A 59 1.76 4.13 -18.71
C ASP A 59 0.84 5.03 -17.86
N GLU A 60 1.39 6.13 -17.34
CA GLU A 60 0.83 7.11 -16.39
C GLU A 60 -0.49 7.79 -16.83
N SER A 61 -1.08 7.38 -17.95
CA SER A 61 -2.16 8.09 -18.66
C SER A 61 -3.59 7.63 -18.39
N SER A 62 -3.86 6.66 -17.50
CA SER A 62 -5.25 6.23 -17.29
C SER A 62 -5.54 5.67 -15.90
N ASP A 63 -6.30 6.43 -15.10
CA ASP A 63 -7.11 6.02 -13.93
C ASP A 63 -6.69 4.70 -13.28
N TRP A 64 -5.45 4.62 -12.80
CA TRP A 64 -4.86 3.41 -12.23
C TRP A 64 -5.62 2.91 -10.99
N PHE A 65 -6.33 3.80 -10.27
CA PHE A 65 -7.22 3.45 -9.18
C PHE A 65 -8.43 2.61 -9.67
N ASP A 66 -8.88 2.82 -10.90
CA ASP A 66 -10.07 2.17 -11.46
C ASP A 66 -9.74 1.09 -12.52
N ASN A 67 -8.51 1.10 -13.06
CA ASN A 67 -8.08 0.12 -14.05
C ASN A 67 -7.78 -1.24 -13.43
N ASN A 68 -8.42 -2.27 -14.00
CA ASN A 68 -8.31 -3.68 -13.64
C ASN A 68 -7.28 -4.42 -14.54
N MET A 69 -6.30 -3.69 -15.10
CA MET A 69 -5.32 -4.24 -16.04
C MET A 69 -4.38 -5.20 -15.30
N HIS A 70 -4.71 -6.48 -15.41
CA HIS A 70 -4.13 -7.61 -14.68
C HIS A 70 -2.74 -8.08 -15.15
N ASN A 71 -2.08 -7.41 -16.11
CA ASN A 71 -1.05 -8.09 -16.90
C ASN A 71 0.42 -7.76 -16.62
N ALA A 72 0.78 -6.89 -15.66
CA ALA A 72 2.19 -6.70 -15.28
C ALA A 72 2.40 -6.08 -13.90
N PHE A 73 1.77 -6.61 -12.85
CA PHE A 73 2.16 -6.22 -11.49
C PHE A 73 3.43 -7.00 -11.07
N GLU A 74 4.48 -6.29 -10.70
CA GLU A 74 5.69 -6.86 -10.09
C GLU A 74 5.54 -6.86 -8.57
N ASP A 75 5.78 -8.00 -7.92
CA ASP A 75 5.84 -8.08 -6.46
C ASP A 75 7.19 -7.55 -5.97
N VAL A 76 7.15 -6.36 -5.39
CA VAL A 76 8.31 -5.65 -4.86
C VAL A 76 8.32 -5.66 -3.34
N THR A 77 7.53 -6.52 -2.67
CA THR A 77 7.42 -6.53 -1.20
C THR A 77 8.78 -6.63 -0.50
N ALA A 78 9.70 -7.44 -1.04
CA ALA A 78 11.04 -7.63 -0.49
C ALA A 78 12.06 -6.56 -0.90
N SER A 79 11.81 -5.82 -1.98
CA SER A 79 12.76 -4.88 -2.60
C SER A 79 12.34 -3.42 -2.53
N ALA A 80 11.08 -3.14 -2.15
CA ALA A 80 10.51 -1.79 -2.09
C ALA A 80 11.21 -0.88 -1.07
N PHE A 81 11.85 -1.47 -0.07
CA PHE A 81 12.62 -0.77 0.96
C PHE A 81 14.06 -1.31 0.97
N PRO A 82 14.95 -0.77 0.13
CA PRO A 82 16.34 -1.23 0.08
C PRO A 82 17.14 -0.85 1.35
N GLY A 83 16.61 0.05 2.18
CA GLY A 83 17.35 0.64 3.28
C GLY A 83 18.37 1.67 2.80
N SER A 84 19.05 2.29 3.75
CA SER A 84 20.10 3.27 3.51
C SER A 84 21.15 3.21 4.61
N VAL A 85 22.22 3.99 4.49
CA VAL A 85 23.27 4.11 5.52
C VAL A 85 22.71 4.55 6.87
N VAL A 86 21.57 5.26 6.88
CA VAL A 86 20.97 5.85 8.07
C VAL A 86 19.72 5.14 8.58
N MET A 87 19.18 4.17 7.83
CA MET A 87 17.88 3.56 8.13
C MET A 87 17.82 2.14 7.55
N SER A 88 17.43 1.16 8.35
CA SER A 88 17.28 -0.22 7.87
C SER A 88 16.06 -0.35 6.93
N PRO A 89 16.00 -1.40 6.08
CA PRO A 89 14.80 -1.75 5.33
C PRO A 89 13.52 -1.80 6.18
N GLU A 90 13.62 -2.35 7.38
CA GLU A 90 12.49 -2.49 8.32
C GLU A 90 12.03 -1.12 8.85
N ASP A 91 12.97 -0.24 9.17
CA ASP A 91 12.67 1.13 9.61
C ASP A 91 12.02 1.94 8.48
N GLU A 92 12.48 1.78 7.23
CA GLU A 92 11.87 2.41 6.06
C GLU A 92 10.44 1.92 5.85
N ARG A 93 10.20 0.60 5.95
CA ARG A 93 8.86 0.00 5.86
C ARG A 93 7.95 0.51 6.97
N PHE A 94 8.42 0.54 8.22
CA PHE A 94 7.65 1.02 9.36
C PHE A 94 7.30 2.51 9.21
N LYS A 95 8.26 3.32 8.75
CA LYS A 95 8.03 4.73 8.47
C LYS A 95 7.00 4.93 7.37
N PHE A 96 7.12 4.23 6.24
CA PHE A 96 6.15 4.29 5.15
C PHE A 96 4.75 3.88 5.61
N GLN A 97 4.61 2.78 6.37
CA GLN A 97 3.34 2.34 6.92
C GLN A 97 2.69 3.41 7.79
N ARG A 98 3.48 4.04 8.69
CA ARG A 98 2.99 5.13 9.53
C ARG A 98 2.53 6.33 8.71
N GLU A 99 3.32 6.76 7.73
CA GLU A 99 2.99 7.89 6.86
C GLU A 99 1.72 7.60 6.04
N LEU A 100 1.58 6.38 5.52
CA LEU A 100 0.41 5.93 4.77
C LEU A 100 -0.86 5.96 5.62
N LEU A 101 -0.82 5.41 6.84
CA LEU A 101 -1.97 5.42 7.75
C LEU A 101 -2.35 6.82 8.22
N MET A 102 -1.38 7.75 8.28
CA MET A 102 -1.61 9.15 8.61
C MET A 102 -2.05 9.99 7.38
N PHE A 103 -2.04 9.42 6.18
CA PHE A 103 -2.39 10.15 4.97
C PHE A 103 -3.90 10.40 4.88
N GLY A 104 -4.29 11.68 4.93
CA GLY A 104 -5.69 12.09 4.82
C GLY A 104 -6.59 11.38 5.83
N ASN A 105 -7.60 10.67 5.34
CA ASN A 105 -8.54 9.88 6.15
C ASN A 105 -8.34 8.37 6.00
N LEU A 106 -7.19 7.91 5.46
CA LEU A 106 -7.01 6.53 5.04
C LEU A 106 -7.24 5.53 6.18
N LYS A 107 -6.66 5.78 7.37
CA LYS A 107 -6.90 4.91 8.54
C LYS A 107 -8.38 4.75 8.86
N LYS A 108 -9.14 5.84 8.85
CA LYS A 108 -10.59 5.80 9.11
C LYS A 108 -11.35 5.04 8.02
N GLU A 109 -10.94 5.17 6.76
CA GLU A 109 -11.53 4.39 5.67
C GLU A 109 -11.24 2.89 5.84
N LEU A 110 -10.01 2.51 6.19
CA LEU A 110 -9.66 1.12 6.50
C LEU A 110 -10.54 0.58 7.63
N GLU A 111 -10.65 1.29 8.75
CA GLU A 111 -11.50 0.88 9.89
C GLU A 111 -12.96 0.63 9.47
N GLN A 112 -13.52 1.49 8.62
CA GLN A 112 -14.88 1.34 8.13
C GLN A 112 -15.03 0.14 7.17
N ARG A 113 -14.06 -0.05 6.28
CA ARG A 113 -14.10 -1.10 5.26
C ARG A 113 -13.90 -2.49 5.86
N PHE A 114 -12.97 -2.65 6.79
CA PHE A 114 -12.76 -3.91 7.51
C PHE A 114 -13.98 -4.30 8.35
N ARG A 115 -14.55 -3.35 9.11
CA ARG A 115 -15.78 -3.60 9.88
C ARG A 115 -16.98 -4.02 9.01
N ALA A 116 -17.06 -3.54 7.77
CA ALA A 116 -18.13 -3.88 6.85
C ALA A 116 -17.89 -5.20 6.07
N TYR A 117 -16.67 -5.74 6.11
CA TYR A 117 -16.27 -6.97 5.41
C TYR A 117 -16.38 -8.22 6.29
N LEU A 118 -16.46 -8.05 7.62
CA LEU A 118 -16.69 -9.10 8.62
C LEU A 118 -18.19 -9.44 8.74
#